data_AF-A0A2M8CTM8-F1
#
_entry.id   AF-A0A2M8CTM8-F1
#
_cell.length_a   1.000
_cell.length_b   1.000
_cell.length_c   1.000
_cell.angle_alpha   90.00
_cell.angle_beta   90.00
_cell.angle_gamma   90.00
#
_symmetry.space_group_name_H-M   'P 1'
#
loop_
_entity.id
_entity.type
_entity.pdbx_description
1 polymer ?
#
loop_
_entity_poly.entity_id
_entity_poly.type
_entity_poly.pdbx_seq_one_letter_code
_entity_poly.pdbx_strand_id
1 'polypeptide(L)'
;MKTPQPRIFATISSVPVFLFSSWNFVRFLAALQNWQTLQHLGADPLYLAASGLGWSLTLFILFGAQSKGWKPAPVAGILLSLVYFAFYWFERLSLQDSPAKNLPFSVITSISVFLLVTALFLMAAKEENK
;
A
#
# COMPACT_ATOMS: atom_id res chain seq x y z
N MET A 1 21.35 -11.62 23.45
CA MET A 1 20.68 -10.34 23.76
C MET A 1 19.88 -9.92 22.53
N LYS A 2 18.57 -9.72 22.66
CA LYS A 2 17.69 -9.29 21.55
C LYS A 2 17.69 -7.76 21.53
N THR A 3 18.33 -7.14 20.56
CA THR A 3 18.15 -5.71 20.32
C THR A 3 16.68 -5.47 19.93
N PRO A 4 15.95 -4.60 20.66
CA PRO A 4 14.65 -4.15 20.21
C PRO A 4 14.84 -3.43 18.87
N GLN A 5 13.95 -3.68 17.91
CA GLN A 5 13.96 -2.87 16.69
C GLN A 5 13.77 -1.40 17.07
N PRO A 6 14.48 -0.48 16.39
CA PRO A 6 14.37 0.95 16.65
C PRO A 6 12.93 1.39 16.39
N ARG A 7 12.30 1.99 17.42
CA ARG A 7 10.88 2.38 17.41
C ARG A 7 10.52 3.28 16.23
N ILE A 8 11.48 4.07 15.75
CA ILE A 8 11.33 4.99 14.62
C ILE A 8 11.14 4.22 13.31
N PHE A 9 11.99 3.21 13.04
CA PHE A 9 11.89 2.38 11.83
C PHE A 9 10.55 1.66 11.73
N ALA A 10 10.10 1.06 12.84
CA ALA A 10 8.78 0.45 12.91
C ALA A 10 7.68 1.47 12.58
N THR A 11 7.69 2.64 13.22
CA THR A 11 6.70 3.70 13.01
C THR A 11 6.67 4.19 11.56
N ILE A 12 7.83 4.49 10.97
CA ILE A 12 7.94 4.93 9.58
C ILE A 12 7.40 3.86 8.63
N SER A 13 7.70 2.59 8.89
CA SER A 13 7.21 1.47 8.05
C SER A 13 5.69 1.23 8.20
N SER A 14 5.10 1.59 9.34
CA SER A 14 3.68 1.37 9.62
C SER A 14 2.76 2.39 8.97
N VAL A 15 3.22 3.63 8.78
CA VAL A 15 2.39 4.71 8.21
C VAL A 15 1.92 4.37 6.79
N PRO A 16 2.78 3.98 5.83
CA PRO A 16 2.34 3.60 4.49
C PRO A 16 1.40 2.40 4.49
N VAL A 17 1.68 1.39 5.34
CA VAL A 17 0.85 0.18 5.47
C VAL A 17 -0.57 0.54 5.92
N PHE A 18 -0.69 1.43 6.91
CA PHE A 18 -1.98 1.90 7.40
C PHE A 18 -2.74 2.71 6.33
N LEU A 19 -2.06 3.63 5.63
CA LEU A 19 -2.66 4.44 4.58
C LEU A 19 -3.15 3.57 3.41
N PHE A 20 -2.35 2.60 2.96
CA PHE A 20 -2.74 1.67 1.90
C PHE A 20 -3.88 0.75 2.34
N SER A 21 -3.88 0.27 3.58
CA SER A 21 -4.99 -0.52 4.12
C SER A 21 -6.30 0.27 4.10
N SER A 22 -6.24 1.52 4.56
CA SER A 22 -7.39 2.43 4.60
C SER A 22 -7.90 2.75 3.19
N TRP A 23 -6.99 3.05 2.26
CA TRP A 23 -7.33 3.31 0.86
C TRP A 23 -8.04 2.12 0.20
N ASN A 24 -7.52 0.91 0.40
CA ASN A 24 -8.14 -0.31 -0.14
C ASN A 24 -9.49 -0.62 0.52
N PHE A 25 -9.65 -0.28 1.80
CA PHE A 25 -10.95 -0.39 2.45
C PHE A 25 -11.98 0.56 1.85
N VAL A 26 -11.60 1.81 1.61
CA VAL A 26 -12.45 2.79 0.91
C VAL A 26 -12.81 2.28 -0.48
N ARG A 27 -11.86 1.70 -1.23
CA ARG A 27 -12.12 1.08 -2.54
C ARG A 27 -13.14 -0.06 -2.45
N PHE A 28 -13.01 -0.92 -1.45
CA PHE A 28 -13.98 -1.99 -1.19
C PHE A 28 -15.39 -1.43 -0.93
N LEU A 29 -15.51 -0.46 -0.02
CA LEU A 29 -16.80 0.17 0.28
C LEU A 29 -17.39 0.88 -0.94
N ALA A 30 -16.57 1.58 -1.71
CA ALA A 30 -16.99 2.25 -2.94
C ALA A 30 -17.50 1.26 -3.99
N ALA A 31 -16.85 0.08 -4.11
CA ALA A 31 -17.30 -0.99 -5.01
C ALA A 31 -18.66 -1.56 -4.58
N LEU A 32 -18.89 -1.74 -3.28
CA LEU A 32 -20.18 -2.18 -2.76
C LEU A 32 -21.29 -1.14 -2.96
N GLN A 33 -21.00 0.12 -2.69
CA GLN A 33 -21.98 1.21 -2.80
C GLN A 33 -22.37 1.52 -4.25
N ASN A 34 -21.42 1.42 -5.19
CA ASN A 34 -21.61 1.79 -6.59
C ASN A 34 -21.67 0.57 -7.51
N TRP A 35 -22.13 -0.57 -6.98
CA TRP A 35 -22.09 -1.86 -7.67
C TRP A 35 -22.73 -1.81 -9.06
N GLN A 36 -23.95 -1.31 -9.17
CA GLN A 36 -24.69 -1.22 -10.43
C GLN A 36 -24.05 -0.22 -11.39
N THR A 37 -23.55 0.91 -10.88
CA THR A 37 -22.83 1.91 -11.67
C THR A 37 -21.57 1.33 -12.31
N LEU A 38 -20.81 0.53 -11.54
CA LEU A 38 -19.61 -0.13 -12.03
C LEU A 38 -19.93 -1.13 -13.14
N GLN A 39 -20.98 -1.95 -12.98
CA GLN A 39 -21.44 -2.86 -14.03
C GLN A 39 -21.84 -2.11 -15.30
N HIS A 40 -22.57 -0.99 -15.15
CA HIS A 40 -23.00 -0.17 -16.30
C HIS A 40 -21.81 0.46 -17.04
N LEU A 41 -20.74 0.81 -16.32
CA LEU A 41 -19.51 1.35 -16.89
C LEU A 41 -18.54 0.25 -17.40
N GLY A 42 -18.94 -1.02 -17.37
CA GLY A 42 -18.12 -2.14 -17.86
C GLY A 42 -16.98 -2.56 -16.91
N ALA A 43 -16.94 -2.04 -15.68
CA ALA A 43 -16.00 -2.49 -14.66
C ALA A 43 -16.55 -3.69 -13.90
N ASP A 44 -15.68 -4.64 -13.51
CA ASP A 44 -16.07 -5.77 -12.66
C ASP A 44 -16.11 -5.35 -11.17
N PRO A 45 -17.30 -5.16 -10.56
CA PRO A 45 -17.40 -4.70 -9.18
C PRO A 45 -16.97 -5.79 -8.18
N LEU A 46 -17.12 -7.07 -8.54
CA LEU A 46 -16.72 -8.17 -7.67
C LEU A 46 -15.20 -8.22 -7.55
N TYR A 47 -14.50 -8.06 -8.67
CA TYR A 47 -13.04 -7.95 -8.68
C TYR A 47 -12.57 -6.75 -7.83
N LEU A 48 -13.18 -5.57 -7.98
CA LEU A 48 -12.83 -4.36 -7.21
C LEU A 48 -13.09 -4.53 -5.70
N ALA A 49 -14.21 -5.16 -5.34
CA ALA A 49 -14.53 -5.44 -3.95
C ALA A 49 -13.57 -6.48 -3.35
N ALA A 50 -13.34 -7.60 -4.04
CA ALA A 50 -12.47 -8.68 -3.56
C ALA A 50 -11.02 -8.21 -3.41
N SER A 51 -10.48 -7.50 -4.40
CA SER A 51 -9.13 -6.95 -4.35
C SER A 51 -8.98 -5.89 -3.25
N GLY A 52 -9.93 -4.95 -3.14
CA GLY A 52 -9.94 -3.95 -2.08
C GLY A 52 -9.98 -4.57 -0.68
N LEU A 53 -10.84 -5.56 -0.47
CA LEU A 53 -10.94 -6.26 0.81
C LEU A 53 -9.67 -7.07 1.12
N GLY A 54 -9.17 -7.83 0.15
CA GLY A 54 -7.97 -8.66 0.31
C GLY A 54 -6.75 -7.83 0.69
N TRP A 55 -6.51 -6.73 -0.01
CA TRP A 55 -5.40 -5.82 0.31
C TRP A 55 -5.59 -5.10 1.64
N SER A 56 -6.82 -4.63 1.92
CA SER A 56 -7.12 -3.98 3.19
C SER A 56 -6.82 -4.90 4.38
N LEU A 57 -7.36 -6.13 4.36
CA LEU A 57 -7.16 -7.11 5.43
C LEU A 57 -5.70 -7.50 5.59
N THR A 58 -5.00 -7.80 4.49
CA THR A 58 -3.59 -8.22 4.52
C THR A 58 -2.72 -7.13 5.15
N LEU A 59 -2.91 -5.87 4.74
CA LEU A 59 -2.16 -4.74 5.27
C LEU A 59 -2.55 -4.41 6.71
N PHE A 60 -3.82 -4.59 7.09
CA PHE A 60 -4.27 -4.36 8.47
C PHE A 60 -3.69 -5.40 9.45
N ILE A 61 -3.64 -6.68 9.03
CA ILE A 61 -2.99 -7.75 9.79
C ILE A 61 -1.51 -7.42 9.99
N LEU A 62 -0.83 -6.96 8.93
CA LEU A 62 0.57 -6.58 9.00
C LEU A 62 0.78 -5.38 9.93
N PHE A 63 -0.07 -4.35 9.86
CA PHE A 63 -0.04 -3.21 10.77
C PHE A 63 -0.16 -3.66 12.23
N GLY A 64 -1.15 -4.53 12.53
CA GLY A 64 -1.30 -5.10 13.88
C GLY A 64 -0.08 -5.91 14.33
N ALA A 65 0.57 -6.63 13.42
CA ALA A 65 1.79 -7.38 13.72
C ALA A 65 2.98 -6.44 14.00
N GLN A 66 3.10 -5.32 13.27
CA GLN A 66 4.09 -4.28 13.55
C GLN A 66 3.83 -3.62 14.91
N SER A 67 2.58 -3.29 15.26
CA SER A 67 2.21 -2.72 16.57
C SER A 67 2.53 -3.66 17.73
N LYS A 68 2.51 -4.98 17.51
CA LYS A 68 2.89 -6.00 18.50
C LYS A 68 4.40 -6.30 18.53
N GLY A 69 5.20 -5.62 17.73
CA GLY A 69 6.65 -5.79 17.68
C GLY A 69 7.11 -7.10 17.04
N TRP A 70 6.31 -7.70 16.14
CA TRP A 70 6.71 -8.90 15.41
C TRP A 70 7.92 -8.58 14.51
N LYS A 71 9.09 -9.14 14.84
CA LYS A 71 10.38 -8.81 14.19
C LYS A 71 10.39 -8.85 12.65
N PRO A 72 9.74 -9.83 11.98
CA PRO A 72 9.70 -9.89 10.52
C PRO A 72 8.79 -8.81 9.90
N ALA A 73 7.92 -8.17 10.68
CA ALA A 73 6.85 -7.33 10.17
C ALA A 73 7.32 -6.10 9.35
N PRO A 74 8.45 -5.43 9.67
CA PRO A 74 8.92 -4.35 8.81
C PRO A 74 9.44 -4.84 7.45
N VAL A 75 10.19 -5.95 7.43
CA VAL A 75 10.67 -6.55 6.18
C VAL A 75 9.49 -7.05 5.34
N ALA A 76 8.55 -7.73 5.98
CA ALA A 76 7.29 -8.14 5.35
C ALA A 76 6.51 -6.94 4.80
N GLY A 77 6.53 -5.80 5.50
CA GLY A 77 5.88 -4.57 5.03
C GLY A 77 6.53 -3.96 3.80
N ILE A 78 7.86 -3.99 3.71
CA ILE A 78 8.58 -3.55 2.51
C ILE A 78 8.21 -4.47 1.33
N LEU A 79 8.34 -5.79 1.52
CA LEU A 79 8.04 -6.76 0.46
C LEU A 79 6.58 -6.64 -0.01
N LEU A 80 5.63 -6.56 0.93
CA LEU A 80 4.22 -6.45 0.60
C LEU A 80 3.89 -5.11 -0.09
N SER A 81 4.56 -4.02 0.28
CA SER A 81 4.41 -2.73 -0.41
C SER A 81 4.93 -2.79 -1.85
N LEU A 82 6.02 -3.52 -2.11
CA LEU A 82 6.52 -3.74 -3.47
C LEU A 82 5.54 -4.59 -4.30
N VAL A 83 4.99 -5.65 -3.73
CA VAL A 83 3.96 -6.47 -4.38
C VAL A 83 2.72 -5.63 -4.67
N TYR A 84 2.27 -4.81 -3.70
CA TYR A 84 1.14 -3.91 -3.87
C TYR A 84 1.39 -2.85 -4.97
N PHE A 85 2.60 -2.30 -5.02
CA PHE A 85 3.00 -1.35 -6.05
C PHE A 85 2.98 -1.97 -7.45
N ALA A 86 3.52 -3.19 -7.59
CA ALA A 86 3.48 -3.93 -8.85
C ALA A 86 2.03 -4.25 -9.24
N PHE A 87 1.21 -4.69 -8.29
CA PHE A 87 -0.22 -4.94 -8.49
C PHE A 87 -0.95 -3.69 -8.97
N TYR A 88 -0.73 -2.53 -8.33
CA TYR A 88 -1.32 -1.26 -8.73
C TYR A 88 -1.01 -0.88 -10.18
N TRP A 89 0.25 -1.02 -10.59
CA TRP A 89 0.64 -0.72 -11.97
C TRP A 89 0.11 -1.75 -12.96
N PHE A 90 0.04 -3.03 -12.57
CA PHE A 90 -0.59 -4.06 -13.39
C PHE A 90 -2.08 -3.73 -13.63
N GLU A 91 -2.85 -3.47 -12.56
CA GLU A 91 -4.27 -3.08 -12.71
C GLU A 91 -4.43 -1.88 -13.63
N ARG A 92 -3.54 -0.90 -13.48
CA ARG A 92 -3.61 0.33 -14.25
C ARG A 92 -3.27 0.17 -15.72
N LEU A 93 -2.29 -0.66 -16.05
CA LEU A 93 -1.85 -0.87 -17.43
C LEU A 93 -2.67 -1.94 -18.15
N SER A 94 -3.27 -2.87 -17.42
CA SER A 94 -3.96 -4.03 -17.99
C SER A 94 -5.48 -3.99 -17.87
N LEU A 95 -6.04 -3.32 -16.85
CA LEU A 95 -7.49 -3.34 -16.58
C LEU A 95 -8.18 -1.99 -16.77
N GLN A 96 -7.43 -0.88 -16.86
CA GLN A 96 -8.02 0.44 -17.12
C GLN A 96 -7.92 0.80 -18.60
N ASP A 97 -8.93 1.51 -19.10
CA ASP A 97 -8.95 2.03 -20.47
C ASP A 97 -7.70 2.86 -20.76
N SER A 98 -7.09 2.60 -21.92
CA SER A 98 -5.88 3.27 -22.37
C SER A 98 -6.18 4.48 -23.26
N PRO A 99 -5.56 5.65 -23.00
CA PRO A 99 -4.69 5.94 -21.86
C PRO A 99 -5.48 6.29 -20.60
N ALA A 100 -5.01 5.81 -19.45
CA ALA A 100 -5.56 6.24 -18.16
C ALA A 100 -5.45 7.77 -18.05
N LYS A 101 -6.58 8.47 -17.83
CA LYS A 101 -6.69 9.95 -17.92
C LYS A 101 -5.67 10.71 -17.06
N ASN A 102 -5.19 10.10 -15.99
CA ASN A 102 -4.25 10.67 -15.02
C ASN A 102 -2.88 9.94 -15.01
N LEU A 103 -2.50 9.29 -16.10
CA LEU A 103 -1.25 8.52 -16.19
C LEU A 103 0.00 9.36 -15.81
N PRO A 104 0.23 10.57 -16.35
CA PRO A 104 1.40 11.37 -15.99
C PRO A 104 1.45 11.72 -14.50
N PHE A 105 0.30 12.13 -13.95
CA PHE A 105 0.17 12.44 -12.52
C PHE A 105 0.60 11.25 -11.66
N SER A 106 0.16 10.04 -12.01
CA SER A 106 0.43 8.87 -11.18
C SER A 106 1.83 8.29 -11.33
N VAL A 107 2.47 8.45 -12.50
CA VAL A 107 3.91 8.21 -12.64
C VAL A 107 4.67 9.14 -11.70
N ILE A 108 4.37 10.44 -11.75
CA ILE A 108 5.05 11.45 -10.92
C ILE A 108 4.84 11.14 -9.43
N THR A 109 3.59 10.92 -8.99
CA THR A 109 3.30 10.59 -7.59
C THR A 109 4.03 9.32 -7.14
N SER A 110 4.07 8.28 -7.98
CA SER A 110 4.77 7.03 -7.67
C SER A 110 6.26 7.26 -7.43
N ILE A 111 6.92 8.02 -8.32
CA ILE A 111 8.34 8.36 -8.18
C ILE A 111 8.57 9.21 -6.93
N SER A 112 7.74 10.23 -6.69
CA SER A 112 7.87 11.09 -5.52
C SER A 112 7.75 10.31 -4.20
N VAL A 113 6.78 9.39 -4.11
CA VAL A 113 6.61 8.53 -2.93
C VAL A 113 7.80 7.60 -2.74
N PHE A 114 8.30 6.98 -3.82
CA PHE A 114 9.48 6.11 -3.75
C PHE A 114 10.72 6.85 -3.24
N LEU A 115 10.97 8.06 -3.76
CA LEU A 115 12.08 8.90 -3.32
C LEU A 115 11.94 9.34 -1.85
N LEU A 116 10.73 9.75 -1.43
CA LEU A 116 10.46 10.14 -0.05
C LEU A 116 10.70 8.98 0.92
N VAL A 117 10.18 7.79 0.62
CA VAL A 117 10.36 6.60 1.46
C VAL A 117 11.85 6.23 1.55
N THR A 118 12.57 6.27 0.42
CA THR A 118 14.02 6.00 0.39
C THR A 118 14.79 7.00 1.26
N ALA A 119 14.47 8.29 1.15
CA ALA A 119 15.11 9.34 1.96
C ALA A 119 14.86 9.13 3.46
N LEU A 120 13.62 8.81 3.85
CA LEU A 120 13.26 8.54 5.25
C LEU A 120 14.03 7.33 5.81
N PHE A 121 14.15 6.26 5.03
CA PHE A 121 14.96 5.09 5.43
C PHE A 121 16.45 5.45 5.59
N LEU A 122 17.03 6.20 4.66
CA LEU A 122 18.43 6.63 4.75
C LEU A 122 18.67 7.53 5.96
N MET A 123 17.74 8.42 6.30
CA MET A 123 17.81 9.26 7.50
C MET A 123 17.73 8.43 8.78
N ALA A 124 16.79 7.50 8.88
CA ALA A 124 16.66 6.59 10.02
C ALA A 124 17.93 5.74 10.22
N ALA A 125 18.48 5.18 9.14
CA ALA A 125 19.72 4.41 9.19
C ALA A 125 20.94 5.25 9.62
N LYS A 126 20.96 6.55 9.28
CA LYS A 126 22.03 7.47 9.70
C LYS A 126 21.95 7.80 11.20
N GLU A 127 20.75 7.95 11.75
CA GLU A 127 20.56 8.22 13.18
C GLU A 127 20.98 7.02 14.05
N GLU A 128 20.79 5.80 13.56
CA GLU A 128 21.16 4.57 14.29
C GLU A 128 22.68 4.31 14.35
N ASN A 129 23.46 4.95 13.47
CA ASN A 129 24.92 4.81 13.40
C ASN A 129 25.68 5.91 14.17
N LYS A 130 24.98 6.82 14.85
CA LYS A 130 25.56 7.85 15.72
C LYS A 130 25.44 7.47 17.18
#